data_AF-A0A1V5XM28-F1
#
_entry.id   AF-A0A1V5XM28-F1
#
_cell.length_a   1.000
_cell.length_b   1.000
_cell.length_c   1.000
_cell.angle_alpha   90.00
_cell.angle_beta   90.00
_cell.angle_gamma   90.00
#
_symmetry.space_group_name_H-M   'P 1'
#
loop_
_entity.id
_entity.type
_entity.pdbx_description
1 polymer ?
#
loop_
_entity_poly.entity_id
_entity_poly.type
_entity_poly.pdbx_seq_one_letter_code
_entity_poly.pdbx_strand_id
1 'polypeptide(L)' 'MIKGVVTIDPLYASRRRQKQIAEVLEAHGFRCELRERFDRLHIVAFEIEALPGDPNEEIYRIVHESNGWHEKDCKIRIL' A
#
# COMPACT_ATOMS: atom_id res chain seq x y z
N MET A 1 -18.91 3.13 1.60
CA MET A 1 -17.54 3.63 1.85
C MET A 1 -16.96 2.83 3.01
N ILE A 2 -16.03 1.91 2.75
CA ILE A 2 -15.36 1.17 3.82
C ILE A 2 -14.18 2.03 4.25
N LYS A 3 -14.23 2.56 5.47
CA LYS A 3 -13.08 3.24 6.06
C LYS A 3 -12.15 2.19 6.66
N GLY A 4 -11.41 1.49 5.81
CA GLY A 4 -10.33 0.58 6.23
C GLY A 4 -9.01 1.35 6.33
N VAL A 5 -8.16 0.95 7.27
CA VAL A 5 -6.77 1.43 7.32
C VAL A 5 -5.89 0.33 6.79
N VAL A 6 -5.18 0.58 5.69
CA VAL A 6 -4.24 -0.39 5.11
C VAL A 6 -2.83 0.00 5.49
N THR A 7 -2.10 -0.94 6.07
CA THR A 7 -0.67 -0.79 6.33
C THR A 7 0.08 -1.66 5.33
N ILE A 8 0.98 -1.04 4.55
CA ILE A 8 1.91 -1.75 3.67
C ILE A 8 3.28 -1.67 4.34
N ASP A 9 3.80 -2.83 4.74
CA ASP A 9 5.16 -3.00 5.29
C ASP A 9 6.07 -3.57 4.19
N PRO A 10 6.85 -2.72 3.54
CA PRO A 10 7.80 -3.14 2.52
C PRO A 10 9.04 -3.77 3.16
N LEU A 11 9.10 -5.10 3.15
CA LEU A 11 10.12 -5.88 3.87
C LEU A 11 11.55 -5.65 3.36
N TYR A 12 11.71 -5.37 2.07
CA TYR A 12 13.02 -5.26 1.41
C TYR A 12 13.19 -4.03 0.52
N ALA A 13 12.34 -3.01 0.66
CA ALA A 13 12.40 -1.87 -0.26
C ALA A 13 13.07 -0.65 0.32
N SER A 14 13.80 0.06 -0.54
CA SER A 14 14.37 1.36 -0.23
C SER A 14 13.28 2.42 -0.03
N ARG A 15 13.56 3.44 0.79
CA ARG A 15 12.64 4.58 1.04
C ARG A 15 12.09 5.20 -0.25
N ARG A 16 12.90 5.26 -1.32
CA ARG A 16 12.47 5.75 -2.64
C ARG A 16 11.32 4.92 -3.21
N ARG A 17 11.43 3.59 -3.17
CA ARG A 17 10.39 2.70 -3.68
C ARG A 17 9.10 2.77 -2.86
N GLN A 18 9.22 2.95 -1.56
CA GLN A 18 8.05 3.06 -0.68
C GLN A 18 7.26 4.35 -0.96
N LYS A 19 7.96 5.46 -1.28
CA LYS A 19 7.31 6.68 -1.78
C LYS A 19 6.59 6.45 -3.10
N GLN A 20 7.22 5.75 -4.04
CA GLN A 20 6.60 5.41 -5.33
C GLN A 20 5.32 4.58 -5.17
N ILE A 21 5.28 3.66 -4.19
CA ILE A 21 4.06 2.90 -3.91
C ILE A 21 2.94 3.82 -3.40
N ALA A 22 3.24 4.74 -2.48
CA ALA A 22 2.25 5.70 -2.01
C ALA A 22 1.73 6.57 -3.18
N GLU A 23 2.62 7.04 -4.05
CA GLU A 23 2.24 7.81 -5.26
C GLU A 23 1.33 7.01 -6.19
N VAL A 24 1.62 5.73 -6.41
CA VAL A 24 0.78 4.84 -7.24
C VAL A 24 -0.59 4.63 -6.62
N LEU A 25 -0.65 4.41 -5.31
CA LEU A 25 -1.93 4.23 -4.61
C LEU A 25 -2.74 5.53 -4.62
N GLU A 26 -2.11 6.68 -4.43
CA GLU A 26 -2.76 7.98 -4.58
C GLU A 26 -3.31 8.21 -6.00
N ALA A 27 -2.58 7.79 -7.03
CA ALA A 27 -3.06 7.83 -8.41
C ALA A 27 -4.30 6.94 -8.66
N HIS A 28 -4.49 5.89 -7.84
CA HIS A 28 -5.66 5.01 -7.87
C HIS A 28 -6.77 5.46 -6.89
N GLY A 29 -6.67 6.66 -6.33
CA GLY A 29 -7.71 7.25 -5.48
C GLY A 29 -7.60 6.90 -3.99
N PHE A 30 -6.53 6.24 -3.56
CA PHE A 30 -6.29 5.98 -2.13
C PHE A 30 -5.66 7.19 -1.47
N ARG A 31 -6.03 7.50 -0.22
CA ARG A 31 -5.37 8.56 0.54
C ARG A 31 -4.21 7.99 1.35
N CYS A 32 -2.96 8.23 0.97
CA CYS A 32 -1.81 7.64 1.66
C CYS A 32 -1.14 8.61 2.65
N GLU A 33 -0.63 8.08 3.75
CA GLU A 33 0.36 8.73 4.61
C GLU A 33 1.58 7.83 4.76
N LEU A 34 2.75 8.43 4.75
CA LEU A 34 4.00 7.73 5.03
C LEU A 34 4.36 7.93 6.51
N ARG A 35 4.48 6.83 7.26
CA ARG A 35 4.84 6.85 8.69
C ARG A 35 6.13 6.11 8.94
N GLU A 36 7.10 6.75 9.60
CA GLU A 36 8.31 6.08 10.05
C GLU A 36 8.05 5.36 11.39
N ARG A 37 8.40 4.07 11.47
CA ARG A 37 8.34 3.27 12.69
C ARG A 37 9.49 2.26 12.69
N PHE A 38 10.30 2.29 13.75
CA PHE A 38 11.47 1.39 13.93
C PHE A 38 12.43 1.39 12.72
N ASP A 39 12.87 2.58 12.29
CA ASP A 39 13.73 2.78 11.10
C ASP A 39 13.16 2.29 9.75
N ARG A 40 11.89 1.89 9.73
CA ARG A 40 11.18 1.50 8.52
C ARG A 40 10.11 2.52 8.19
N LEU A 41 9.95 2.81 6.91
CA LEU A 41 8.88 3.67 6.44
C LEU A 41 7.71 2.77 6.00
N HIS A 42 6.55 3.04 6.58
CA HIS A 42 5.30 2.29 6.40
C HIS A 42 4.36 3.16 5.60
N ILE A 43 3.63 2.55 4.68
CA ILE A 43 2.60 3.26 3.93
C ILE A 43 1.28 2.95 4.63
N VAL A 44 0.61 3.98 5.09
CA VAL A 44 -0.72 3.90 5.68
C VAL A 44 -1.71 4.48 4.69
N ALA A 45 -2.46 3.63 3.99
CA ALA A 45 -3.52 4.08 3.10
C ALA A 45 -4.85 4.12 3.84
N PHE A 46 -5.53 5.26 3.73
CA PHE A 46 -6.83 5.56 4.31
C PHE A 46 -7.84 5.69 3.16
N GLU A 47 -9.07 5.26 3.43
CA GLU A 47 -10.23 5.44 2.54
C GLU A 47 -10.10 4.65 1.24
N ILE A 48 -10.49 3.38 1.32
CA ILE A 48 -10.72 2.54 0.14
C ILE A 48 -12.15 2.87 -0.34
N GLU A 49 -12.30 3.61 -1.44
CA GLU A 49 -13.56 3.56 -2.17
C GLU A 49 -13.80 2.11 -2.56
N ALA A 50 -14.99 1.60 -2.22
CA ALA A 50 -15.28 0.17 -2.17
C ALA A 50 -14.79 -0.54 -3.44
N LEU A 51 -13.63 -1.20 -3.35
CA LEU A 51 -13.09 -2.00 -4.43
C LEU A 51 -14.04 -3.19 -4.62
N PRO A 52 -14.44 -3.51 -5.86
CA PRO A 52 -15.21 -4.72 -6.10
C PRO A 52 -14.30 -5.94 -5.84
N GLY A 53 -14.44 -6.55 -4.67
CA GLY A 53 -13.67 -7.77 -4.29
C GLY A 53 -12.95 -7.65 -2.94
N ASP A 54 -11.94 -8.50 -2.72
CA ASP A 54 -11.06 -8.41 -1.55
C ASP A 54 -10.12 -7.20 -1.71
N PRO A 55 -10.15 -6.21 -0.81
CA PRO A 55 -9.30 -5.04 -0.93
C PRO A 55 -7.80 -5.38 -0.85
N ASN A 56 -7.41 -6.51 -0.26
CA ASN A 56 -6.02 -6.95 -0.26
C ASN A 56 -5.57 -7.34 -1.67
N GLU A 57 -6.38 -8.13 -2.38
CA GLU A 57 -6.06 -8.59 -3.74
C GLU A 57 -5.92 -7.40 -4.70
N GLU A 58 -6.80 -6.43 -4.59
CA GLU A 58 -6.79 -5.25 -5.43
C GLU A 58 -5.56 -4.35 -5.16
N ILE A 59 -5.21 -4.12 -3.90
CA ILE A 59 -4.00 -3.36 -3.56
C ILE A 59 -2.75 -4.13 -3.99
N TYR A 60 -2.72 -5.47 -3.82
CA TYR A 60 -1.64 -6.29 -4.35
C TYR A 60 -1.53 -6.15 -5.86
N ARG A 61 -2.64 -6.20 -6.59
CA ARG A 61 -2.66 -6.03 -8.04
C ARG A 61 -2.07 -4.69 -8.45
N ILE A 62 -2.54 -3.59 -7.86
CA ILE A 62 -2.06 -2.23 -8.17
C ILE A 62 -0.55 -2.10 -7.94
N VAL A 63 -0.07 -2.57 -6.79
CA VAL A 63 1.35 -2.49 -6.41
C VAL A 63 2.21 -3.43 -7.27
N HIS A 64 1.70 -4.62 -7.59
CA HIS A 64 2.38 -5.59 -8.46
C HIS A 64 2.49 -5.09 -9.89
N GLU A 65 1.39 -4.66 -10.50
CA GLU A 65 1.34 -4.20 -11.89
C GLU A 65 2.17 -2.93 -12.11
N SER A 66 2.17 -2.01 -11.14
CA SER A 66 2.86 -0.72 -11.30
C SER A 66 4.37 -0.80 -11.04
N ASN A 67 4.83 -1.75 -10.21
CA ASN A 67 6.21 -1.77 -9.74
C ASN A 67 6.90 -3.15 -9.76
N GLY A 68 6.21 -4.22 -10.19
CA GLY A 68 6.74 -5.58 -10.25
C GLY A 68 6.93 -6.26 -8.88
N TRP A 69 6.22 -5.80 -7.85
CA TRP A 69 6.39 -6.30 -6.48
C TRP A 69 5.60 -7.57 -6.22
N HIS A 70 6.24 -8.56 -5.60
CA HIS A 70 5.56 -9.79 -5.23
C HIS A 70 5.11 -9.78 -3.76
N GLU A 71 4.21 -10.69 -3.40
CA GLU A 71 3.73 -10.89 -2.02
C GLU A 71 4.86 -11.13 -1.00
N LYS A 72 5.99 -11.68 -1.45
CA LYS A 72 7.20 -11.84 -0.61
C LYS A 72 7.93 -10.53 -0.30
N ASP A 73 7.68 -9.47 -1.07
CA ASP A 73 8.39 -8.19 -1.00
C ASP A 73 7.63 -7.13 -0.18
N CYS A 74 6.32 -7.30 0.01
CA CYS A 74 5.45 -6.43 0.81
C CYS A 74 4.49 -7.25 1.67
N LYS A 75 4.21 -6.76 2.88
CA LYS A 75 3.14 -7.28 3.70
C LYS A 75 2.01 -6.26 3.78
N ILE A 76 0.86 -6.62 3.22
CA ILE A 76 -0.35 -5.79 3.28
C ILE A 76 -1.22 -6.25 4.47
N ARG A 77 -1.69 -5.31 5.27
CA ARG A 77 -2.61 -5.55 6.39
C ARG A 77 -3.73 -4.52 6.40
N ILE A 78 -4.98 -4.97 6.31
CA ILE A 78 -6.16 -4.13 6.56
C ILE A 78 -6.51 -4.22 8.05
N LEU A 79 -6.68 -3.05 8.69
CA LEU A 79 -7.15 -2.88 10.07
C LEU A 79 -8.61 -2.44 10.08
#